data_AF-A0A974NL61-F1
#
_entry.id   AF-A0A974NL61-F1
#
_cell.length_a   1.000
_cell.length_b   1.000
_cell.length_c   1.000
_cell.angle_alpha   90.00
_cell.angle_beta   90.00
_cell.angle_gamma   90.00
#
_symmetry.space_group_name_H-M   'P 1'
#
loop_
_entity.id
_entity.type
_entity.pdbx_description
1 polymer ?
#
loop_
_entity_poly.entity_id
_entity_poly.type
_entity_poly.pdbx_seq_one_letter_code
_entity_poly.pdbx_strand_id
1 'polypeptide(L)'
;MRAKRLTLSEQGLTLIELLTVIVILGIIAAIAVPAVGGLIEKARTQSFVSNSYAVKDAATYYLKDQVANDHDVGNQITYELLVEEGFLDEIKDPDTGKLWDASANESFVKVEKEKVTSICLYGEKRKLCSRMENKQLIDGPAPISELNVELVTPK
;
A
#
# COMPACT_ATOMS: atom_id res chain seq x y z
N MET A 1 6.91 52.21 48.25
CA MET A 1 7.41 51.36 47.13
C MET A 1 6.94 51.95 45.81
N ARG A 2 7.85 52.42 44.95
CA ARG A 2 7.51 52.88 43.59
C ARG A 2 7.55 51.69 42.65
N ALA A 3 6.41 51.29 42.10
CA ALA A 3 6.34 50.25 41.07
C ALA A 3 6.92 50.81 39.76
N LYS A 4 8.08 50.30 39.33
CA LYS A 4 8.62 50.55 37.98
C LYS A 4 7.69 49.85 36.98
N ARG A 5 7.00 50.61 36.13
CA ARG A 5 6.31 50.07 34.96
C ARG A 5 7.37 49.57 33.97
N LEU A 6 7.41 48.25 33.76
CA LEU A 6 8.12 47.64 32.65
C LEU A 6 7.28 47.88 31.40
N THR A 7 7.57 48.93 30.64
CA THR A 7 6.99 49.11 29.31
C THR A 7 7.62 48.06 28.40
N LEU A 8 6.89 46.99 28.09
CA LEU A 8 7.26 46.12 26.98
C LEU A 8 7.15 46.95 25.70
N SER A 9 8.24 47.10 24.95
CA SER A 9 8.19 47.73 23.63
C SER A 9 7.46 46.79 22.67
N GLU A 10 6.30 47.20 22.19
CA GLU A 10 5.64 46.54 21.06
C GLU A 10 6.40 46.90 19.78
N GLN A 11 7.43 46.12 19.46
CA GLN A 11 8.06 46.17 18.14
C GLN A 11 7.09 45.52 17.14
N GLY A 12 6.45 46.34 16.31
CA GLY A 12 5.58 45.88 15.24
C GLY A 12 6.38 45.27 14.09
N LEU A 13 5.98 44.10 13.61
CA LEU A 13 6.47 43.50 12.36
C LEU A 13 6.12 44.41 11.18
N THR A 14 7.06 44.59 10.27
CA THR A 14 6.81 45.36 9.05
C THR A 14 6.04 44.53 8.03
N LEU A 15 5.19 45.18 7.22
CA LEU A 15 4.45 44.48 6.15
C LEU A 15 5.41 43.84 5.13
N ILE A 16 6.58 44.42 4.91
CA ILE A 16 7.60 43.88 3.99
C ILE A 16 8.23 42.59 4.52
N GLU A 17 8.47 42.47 5.83
CA GLU A 17 8.96 41.23 6.44
C GLU A 17 7.94 40.10 6.28
N LEU A 18 6.65 40.36 6.53
CA LEU A 18 5.61 39.35 6.32
C LEU A 18 5.46 38.99 4.84
N LEU A 19 5.54 39.98 3.93
CA LEU A 19 5.46 39.75 2.49
C LEU A 19 6.60 38.86 1.97
N THR A 20 7.84 39.14 2.39
CA THR A 20 9.00 38.35 1.95
C THR A 20 8.92 36.90 2.43
N VAL A 21 8.44 36.66 3.66
CA VAL A 21 8.26 35.31 4.20
C VAL A 21 7.25 34.51 3.39
N ILE A 22 6.08 35.08 3.08
CA ILE A 22 5.05 34.36 2.29
C ILE A 22 5.52 34.09 0.86
N VAL A 23 6.33 34.98 0.27
CA VAL A 23 6.92 34.75 -1.07
C VAL A 23 7.87 33.56 -1.04
N ILE A 24 8.77 33.49 -0.04
CA ILE A 24 9.70 32.36 0.10
C ILE A 24 8.91 31.06 0.36
N LEU A 25 7.91 31.06 1.24
CA LEU A 25 7.05 29.91 1.50
C LEU A 25 6.27 29.46 0.25
N GLY A 26 5.80 30.42 -0.56
CA GLY A 26 5.11 30.12 -1.82
C GLY A 26 6.01 29.41 -2.83
N ILE A 27 7.26 29.86 -2.98
CA ILE A 27 8.25 29.22 -3.88
C ILE A 27 8.57 27.80 -3.39
N ILE A 28 8.79 27.62 -2.08
CA ILE A 28 9.05 26.30 -1.49
C ILE A 28 7.85 25.38 -1.69
N ALA A 29 6.64 25.85 -1.41
CA ALA A 29 5.41 25.07 -1.54
C ALA A 29 5.17 24.62 -2.99
N ALA A 30 5.45 25.46 -3.98
CA ALA A 30 5.28 25.14 -5.39
C ALA A 30 6.10 23.92 -5.83
N ILE A 31 7.31 23.74 -5.30
CA ILE A 31 8.18 22.59 -5.61
C ILE A 31 7.86 21.40 -4.69
N ALA A 32 7.59 21.66 -3.42
CA ALA A 32 7.38 20.61 -2.41
C ALA A 32 6.12 19.77 -2.66
N VAL A 33 5.01 20.41 -3.04
CA VAL A 33 3.71 19.71 -3.24
C VAL A 33 3.79 18.60 -4.30
N PRO A 34 4.24 18.84 -5.55
CA PRO A 34 4.34 17.77 -6.55
C PRO A 34 5.37 16.70 -6.17
N ALA A 35 6.48 17.08 -5.52
CA ALA A 35 7.51 16.14 -5.07
C ALA A 35 6.97 15.15 -4.02
N VAL A 36 6.25 15.64 -3.02
CA VAL A 36 5.61 14.80 -1.99
C VAL A 36 4.52 13.92 -2.59
N GLY A 37 3.72 14.44 -3.52
CA GLY A 37 2.70 13.65 -4.22
C GLY A 37 3.29 12.43 -4.95
N GLY A 38 4.38 12.62 -5.70
CA GLY A 38 5.06 11.51 -6.38
C GLY A 38 5.68 10.48 -5.44
N LEU A 39 6.18 10.92 -4.28
CA LEU A 39 6.70 10.02 -3.24
C LEU A 39 5.58 9.18 -2.61
N ILE A 40 4.43 9.79 -2.33
CA ILE A 40 3.25 9.09 -1.80
C ILE A 40 2.78 8.02 -2.78
N GLU A 41 2.68 8.31 -4.08
CA GLU A 41 2.27 7.31 -5.08
C GLU A 41 3.21 6.11 -5.13
N LYS A 42 4.53 6.34 -5.07
CA LYS A 42 5.52 5.25 -5.00
C LYS A 42 5.37 4.43 -3.72
N ALA A 43 5.16 5.08 -2.58
CA ALA A 43 4.95 4.41 -1.30
C ALA A 43 3.67 3.57 -1.33
N ARG A 44 2.59 4.05 -1.95
CA ARG A 44 1.34 3.29 -2.16
C ARG A 44 1.57 2.05 -3.01
N THR A 45 2.29 2.18 -4.13
CA THR A 45 2.64 1.02 -4.98
C THR A 45 3.48 0.00 -4.23
N GLN A 46 4.50 0.46 -3.49
CA GLN A 46 5.35 -0.42 -2.71
C GLN A 46 4.58 -1.12 -1.58
N SER A 47 3.68 -0.41 -0.91
CA SER A 47 2.82 -0.99 0.13
C SER A 47 1.89 -2.04 -0.47
N PHE A 48 1.37 -1.82 -1.68
CA PHE A 48 0.51 -2.80 -2.35
C PHE A 48 1.27 -4.09 -2.70
N VAL A 49 2.52 -3.97 -3.16
CA VAL A 49 3.41 -5.13 -3.33
C VAL A 49 3.74 -5.78 -1.98
N SER A 50 3.93 -5.00 -0.92
CA SER A 50 4.14 -5.56 0.43
C SER A 50 2.93 -6.36 0.92
N ASN A 51 1.72 -5.91 0.62
CA ASN A 51 0.48 -6.62 0.95
C ASN A 51 0.40 -7.96 0.21
N SER A 52 0.92 -8.06 -1.01
CA SER A 52 0.96 -9.34 -1.75
C SER A 52 1.88 -10.36 -1.06
N TYR A 53 2.99 -9.92 -0.48
CA TYR A 53 3.84 -10.77 0.35
C TYR A 53 3.13 -11.23 1.63
N ALA A 54 2.38 -10.35 2.29
CA ALA A 54 1.60 -10.71 3.47
C ALA A 54 0.54 -11.79 3.14
N VAL A 55 -0.20 -11.62 2.03
CA VAL A 55 -1.17 -12.62 1.56
C VAL A 55 -0.50 -13.94 1.22
N LYS A 56 0.65 -13.90 0.53
CA LYS A 56 1.43 -15.10 0.19
C LYS A 56 1.90 -15.84 1.45
N ASP A 57 2.40 -15.12 2.45
CA ASP A 57 2.89 -15.75 3.68
C ASP A 57 1.72 -16.34 4.49
N ALA A 58 0.58 -15.62 4.59
CA ALA A 58 -0.65 -16.15 5.19
C ALA A 58 -1.13 -17.43 4.48
N ALA A 59 -1.20 -17.43 3.15
CA ALA A 59 -1.56 -18.62 2.38
C ALA A 59 -0.56 -19.77 2.55
N THR A 60 0.73 -19.45 2.70
CA THR A 60 1.75 -20.46 2.97
C THR A 60 1.56 -21.09 4.35
N TYR A 61 1.15 -20.32 5.36
CA TYR A 61 0.81 -20.86 6.67
C TYR A 61 -0.45 -21.71 6.64
N TYR A 62 -1.51 -21.23 5.97
CA TYR A 62 -2.73 -22.00 5.76
C TYR A 62 -2.45 -23.34 5.07
N LEU A 63 -1.65 -23.34 3.99
CA LEU A 63 -1.25 -24.57 3.30
C LEU A 63 -0.55 -25.56 4.22
N LYS A 64 0.40 -25.09 5.03
CA LYS A 64 1.15 -25.94 5.95
C LYS A 64 0.25 -26.56 7.02
N ASP A 65 -0.71 -25.80 7.52
CA ASP A 65 -1.69 -26.30 8.49
C ASP A 65 -2.57 -27.40 7.88
N GLN A 66 -3.11 -27.16 6.69
CA GLN A 66 -3.96 -28.14 6.01
C GLN A 66 -3.19 -29.41 5.62
N VAL A 67 -1.96 -29.28 5.12
CA VAL A 67 -1.10 -30.43 4.81
C VAL A 67 -0.76 -31.23 6.08
N ALA A 68 -0.54 -30.56 7.21
CA ALA A 68 -0.29 -31.24 8.48
C ALA A 68 -1.52 -32.03 8.99
N ASN A 69 -2.73 -31.60 8.60
CA ASN A 69 -4.00 -32.22 8.94
C ASN A 69 -4.52 -33.20 7.87
N ASP A 70 -3.70 -33.54 6.87
CA ASP A 70 -4.04 -34.45 5.75
C ASP A 70 -5.26 -33.98 4.93
N HIS A 71 -5.44 -32.66 4.83
CA HIS A 71 -6.48 -32.05 4.01
C HIS A 71 -5.95 -31.65 2.63
N ASP A 72 -6.72 -31.98 1.59
CA ASP A 72 -6.43 -31.54 0.23
C ASP A 72 -6.74 -30.05 0.08
N VAL A 73 -5.71 -29.26 -0.22
CA VAL A 73 -5.86 -27.84 -0.51
C VAL A 73 -5.96 -27.70 -2.00
N GLY A 74 -7.11 -27.23 -2.49
CA GLY A 74 -7.31 -26.99 -3.90
C GLY A 74 -6.24 -26.06 -4.51
N ASN A 75 -6.24 -25.95 -5.84
CA ASN A 75 -5.23 -25.18 -6.58
C ASN A 75 -5.29 -23.66 -6.35
N GLN A 76 -6.26 -23.17 -5.57
CA GLN A 76 -6.49 -21.76 -5.32
C GLN A 76 -6.96 -21.53 -3.89
N ILE A 77 -6.40 -20.51 -3.24
CA ILE A 77 -6.80 -20.01 -1.92
C ILE A 77 -7.25 -18.56 -2.10
N THR A 78 -8.48 -18.26 -1.70
CA THR A 78 -9.05 -16.91 -1.80
C THR A 78 -8.64 -16.05 -0.60
N TYR A 79 -8.65 -14.74 -0.79
CA TYR A 79 -8.41 -13.78 0.29
C TYR A 79 -9.47 -13.90 1.39
N GLU A 80 -10.74 -14.03 0.99
CA GLU A 80 -11.87 -14.27 1.90
C GLU A 80 -11.57 -15.40 2.89
N LEU A 81 -11.17 -16.57 2.37
CA LEU A 81 -10.86 -17.75 3.19
C LEU A 81 -9.73 -17.48 4.20
N LEU A 82 -8.69 -16.74 3.80
CA LEU A 82 -7.58 -16.41 4.70
C LEU A 82 -8.00 -15.51 5.86
N VAL A 83 -8.95 -14.62 5.61
CA VAL A 83 -9.50 -13.73 6.65
C VAL A 83 -10.46 -14.49 7.55
N GLU A 84 -11.37 -15.27 6.97
CA GLU A 84 -12.35 -16.06 7.72
C GLU A 84 -11.71 -17.10 8.64
N GLU A 85 -10.68 -17.79 8.17
CA GLU A 85 -9.92 -18.78 8.94
C GLU A 85 -8.90 -18.14 9.90
N GLY A 86 -8.77 -16.80 9.89
CA GLY A 86 -7.91 -16.06 10.82
C GLY A 86 -6.41 -16.15 10.54
N PHE A 87 -6.02 -16.54 9.32
CA PHE A 87 -4.61 -16.54 8.89
C PHE A 87 -4.13 -15.15 8.45
N LEU A 88 -5.06 -14.23 8.17
CA LEU A 88 -4.76 -12.89 7.69
C LEU A 88 -5.78 -11.87 8.22
N ASP A 89 -5.28 -10.75 8.75
CA ASP A 89 -6.15 -9.62 9.10
C ASP A 89 -6.60 -8.86 7.84
N GLU A 90 -7.72 -8.14 7.93
CA GLU A 90 -8.18 -7.27 6.86
C GLU A 90 -7.10 -6.24 6.47
N ILE A 91 -6.79 -6.19 5.18
CA ILE A 91 -5.72 -5.35 4.67
C ILE A 91 -6.27 -3.95 4.45
N LYS A 92 -5.52 -2.94 4.90
CA LYS A 92 -5.81 -1.54 4.60
C LYS A 92 -5.31 -1.19 3.20
N ASP A 93 -6.24 -0.72 2.36
CA ASP A 93 -5.97 -0.25 1.01
C ASP A 93 -5.06 1.00 1.04
N PRO A 94 -3.90 0.98 0.36
CA PRO A 94 -2.95 2.09 0.40
C PRO A 94 -3.45 3.37 -0.32
N ASP A 95 -4.40 3.24 -1.25
CA ASP A 95 -4.93 4.38 -2.02
C ASP A 95 -6.02 5.13 -1.27
N THR A 96 -6.94 4.37 -0.67
CA THR A 96 -8.15 4.92 -0.05
C THR A 96 -8.09 4.93 1.47
N GLY A 97 -7.22 4.12 2.07
CA GLY A 97 -7.14 3.93 3.51
C GLY A 97 -8.30 3.14 4.11
N LYS A 98 -9.20 2.59 3.29
CA LYS A 98 -10.27 1.70 3.73
C LYS A 98 -9.74 0.28 3.92
N LEU A 99 -10.41 -0.53 4.72
CA LEU A 99 -10.14 -1.96 4.77
C LEU A 99 -10.74 -2.62 3.53
N TRP A 100 -10.07 -3.64 2.99
CA TRP A 100 -10.66 -4.50 1.97
C TRP A 100 -11.74 -5.36 2.60
N ASP A 101 -12.90 -5.38 1.96
CA ASP A 101 -14.00 -6.27 2.32
C ASP A 101 -13.63 -7.70 1.93
N ALA A 102 -13.47 -8.58 2.93
CA ALA A 102 -13.10 -9.98 2.70
C ALA A 102 -14.05 -10.70 1.74
N SER A 103 -15.36 -10.42 1.84
CA SER A 103 -16.40 -11.11 1.06
C SER A 103 -16.51 -10.62 -0.38
N ALA A 104 -16.13 -9.36 -0.64
CA ALA A 104 -16.22 -8.75 -1.96
C ALA A 104 -14.88 -8.78 -2.72
N ASN A 105 -13.77 -9.11 -2.06
CA ASN A 105 -12.44 -9.04 -2.65
C ASN A 105 -12.08 -10.33 -3.38
N GLU A 106 -11.99 -10.24 -4.71
CA GLU A 106 -11.65 -11.35 -5.62
C GLU A 106 -10.15 -11.73 -5.61
N SER A 107 -9.36 -11.27 -4.63
CA SER A 107 -7.95 -11.62 -4.53
C SER A 107 -7.78 -13.10 -4.20
N PHE A 108 -6.77 -13.72 -4.81
CA PHE A 108 -6.46 -15.13 -4.58
C PHE A 108 -4.99 -15.42 -4.85
N VAL A 109 -4.54 -16.55 -4.31
CA VAL A 109 -3.26 -17.14 -4.66
C VAL A 109 -3.45 -18.50 -5.29
N LYS A 110 -2.56 -18.86 -6.21
CA LYS A 110 -2.52 -20.21 -6.78
C LYS A 110 -1.46 -21.04 -6.11
N VAL A 111 -1.81 -22.30 -5.92
CA VAL A 111 -0.99 -23.30 -5.27
C VAL A 111 -0.67 -24.39 -6.28
N GLU A 112 0.60 -24.75 -6.38
CA GLU A 112 1.04 -25.92 -7.11
C GLU A 112 2.06 -26.67 -6.26
N LYS A 113 1.89 -27.99 -6.14
CA LYS A 113 2.82 -28.86 -5.38
C LYS A 113 3.07 -28.33 -3.96
N GLU A 114 2.00 -28.01 -3.24
CA GLU A 114 2.02 -27.51 -1.85
C GLU A 114 2.77 -26.18 -1.65
N LYS A 115 3.01 -25.43 -2.74
CA LYS A 115 3.67 -24.13 -2.70
C LYS A 115 2.82 -23.09 -3.40
N VAL A 116 2.76 -21.91 -2.80
CA VAL A 116 2.16 -20.76 -3.46
C VAL A 116 3.07 -20.34 -4.63
N THR A 117 2.54 -20.35 -5.86
CA THR A 117 3.31 -20.06 -7.09
C THR A 117 3.03 -18.68 -7.65
N SER A 118 1.78 -18.24 -7.59
CA SER A 118 1.35 -16.96 -8.15
C SER A 118 0.22 -16.33 -7.34
N ILE A 119 0.05 -15.02 -7.50
CA ILE A 119 -0.92 -14.21 -6.76
C ILE A 119 -1.65 -13.26 -7.70
N CYS A 120 -2.94 -13.06 -7.46
CA CYS A 120 -3.73 -11.95 -7.97
C CYS A 120 -4.26 -11.15 -6.79
N LEU A 121 -3.88 -9.88 -6.71
CA LEU A 121 -4.30 -8.95 -5.68
C LEU A 121 -5.10 -7.82 -6.32
N TYR A 122 -6.28 -7.52 -5.77
CA TYR A 122 -7.16 -6.47 -6.24
C TYR A 122 -7.41 -5.48 -5.11
N GLY A 123 -6.91 -4.26 -5.28
CA GLY A 123 -7.27 -3.12 -4.43
C GLY A 123 -8.43 -2.32 -5.04
N GLU A 124 -8.59 -1.09 -4.55
CA GLU A 124 -9.63 -0.18 -5.04
C GLU A 124 -9.24 0.51 -6.37
N LYS A 125 -8.00 0.99 -6.49
CA LYS A 125 -7.51 1.71 -7.69
C LYS A 125 -6.49 0.95 -8.52
N ARG A 126 -5.91 -0.10 -7.95
CA ARG A 126 -4.79 -0.85 -8.54
C ARG A 126 -4.97 -2.33 -8.31
N LYS A 127 -4.38 -3.13 -9.20
CA LYS A 127 -4.33 -4.58 -9.15
C LYS A 127 -2.90 -5.06 -9.38
N LEU A 128 -2.59 -6.22 -8.84
CA LEU A 128 -1.36 -6.97 -9.07
C LEU A 128 -1.84 -8.36 -9.51
N CYS A 129 -2.19 -8.43 -10.78
CA CYS A 129 -2.62 -9.65 -11.45
C CYS A 129 -2.17 -9.52 -12.91
N SER A 130 -0.88 -9.21 -13.08
CA SER A 130 -0.20 -9.11 -14.36
C SER A 130 1.15 -9.82 -14.30
N ARG A 131 1.60 -10.35 -15.43
CA ARG A 131 2.90 -11.05 -15.57
C ARG A 131 3.65 -10.57 -16.81
N MET A 132 4.96 -10.76 -16.82
CA MET A 132 5.80 -10.48 -17.99
C MET A 132 5.81 -11.68 -18.93
N GLU A 133 5.41 -11.47 -20.18
CA GLU A 133 5.54 -12.47 -21.25
C GLU A 133 6.13 -11.79 -22.49
N ASN A 134 7.24 -12.32 -23.02
CA ASN A 134 7.92 -11.75 -24.19
C ASN A 134 8.22 -10.24 -24.06
N LYS A 135 8.59 -9.78 -22.86
CA LYS A 135 8.82 -8.36 -22.50
C LYS A 135 7.56 -7.48 -22.57
N GLN A 136 6.37 -8.07 -22.67
CA GLN A 136 5.09 -7.38 -22.60
C GLN A 136 4.42 -7.70 -21.27
N LEU A 137 3.76 -6.69 -20.70
CA LEU A 137 2.95 -6.87 -19.52
C LEU A 137 1.57 -7.34 -19.96
N ILE A 138 1.13 -8.48 -19.43
CA ILE A 138 -0.15 -9.10 -19.76
C ILE A 138 -0.90 -9.44 -18.48
N ASP A 139 -2.23 -9.45 -18.56
CA ASP A 139 -3.07 -9.80 -17.41
C ASP A 139 -3.02 -11.31 -17.13
N GLY A 140 -2.85 -11.64 -15.85
CA GLY A 140 -2.76 -13.01 -15.35
C GLY A 140 -2.04 -13.08 -14.00
N PRO A 141 -2.15 -14.21 -13.27
CA PRO A 141 -1.51 -14.38 -11.97
C PRO A 141 -0.03 -14.04 -11.98
N ALA A 142 0.37 -13.12 -11.12
CA ALA A 142 1.74 -12.66 -11.02
C ALA A 142 2.57 -13.74 -10.30
N PRO A 143 3.65 -14.24 -10.92
CA PRO A 143 4.50 -15.24 -10.28
C PRO A 143 5.22 -14.64 -9.06
N ILE A 144 5.22 -15.36 -7.94
CA ILE A 144 5.78 -14.89 -6.67
C ILE A 144 7.27 -14.57 -6.77
N SER A 145 8.01 -15.30 -7.61
CA SER A 145 9.44 -15.09 -7.85
C SER A 145 9.79 -13.77 -8.52
N GLU A 146 8.82 -13.12 -9.18
CA GLU A 146 9.05 -11.91 -9.97
C GLU A 146 8.21 -10.73 -9.46
N LEU A 147 7.67 -10.81 -8.25
CA LEU A 147 6.86 -9.76 -7.66
C LEU A 147 7.63 -8.46 -7.51
N ASN A 148 7.18 -7.45 -8.24
CA ASN A 148 7.74 -6.11 -8.22
C ASN A 148 6.67 -5.05 -8.51
N VAL A 149 7.07 -3.79 -8.43
CA VAL A 149 6.19 -2.63 -8.66
C VAL A 149 5.74 -2.46 -10.11
N GLU A 150 6.44 -3.06 -11.08
CA GLU A 150 6.11 -2.97 -12.51
C GLU A 150 4.92 -3.86 -12.90
N LEU A 151 4.65 -4.89 -12.08
CA LEU A 151 3.48 -5.76 -12.26
C LEU A 151 2.19 -5.14 -11.70
N VAL A 152 2.27 -3.98 -11.06
CA VAL A 152 1.10 -3.28 -10.53
C VAL A 152 0.48 -2.43 -11.64
N THR A 153 -0.76 -2.73 -11.97
CA THR A 153 -1.54 -2.03 -13.00
C THR A 153 -2.75 -1.33 -12.39
N PRO A 154 -3.27 -0.27 -13.02
CA PRO A 154 -4.57 0.29 -12.65
C PRO A 154 -5.66 -0.78 -12.75
N LYS A 155 -6.60 -0.77 -11.79
CA LYS A 155 -7.78 -1.65 -11.80
C LYS A 155 -8.88 -1.06 -12.65
#